data_AF-A0A522CUT1-F1
#
_entry.id   AF-A0A522CUT1-F1
#
_cell.length_a   1.000
_cell.length_b   1.000
_cell.length_c   1.000
_cell.angle_alpha   90.00
_cell.angle_beta   90.00
_cell.angle_gamma   90.00
#
_symmetry.space_group_name_H-M   'P 1'
#
loop_
_entity.id
_entity.type
_entity.pdbx_description
1 polymer ?
#
loop_
_entity_poly.entity_id
_entity_poly.type
_entity_poly.pdbx_seq_one_letter_code
_entity_poly.pdbx_strand_id
1 'polypeptide(L)'
;MKALELRLAALRAQFLPASFSGTGTYSSAQLDNARAYRLLVHAEIESYLESRALDLARSAFNRWSKSRKQSRVLIHLLANQVGEAKGLPNKMATGADVNTVVQKCRGQYEHAVRDNHGIKTANICNLLFPVGFLESDIDGAWLATVDGFGAARGAAAHGASVTYTINPQDDFNIVKTIVAGLADIDATFSKLKRAMR
;
A
#
# COMPACT_ATOMS: atom_id res chain seq x y z
N MET A 1 -2.23 -12.58 1.95
CA MET A 1 -3.19 -12.58 0.84
C MET A 1 -4.57 -13.17 1.16
N LYS A 2 -4.71 -14.45 1.53
CA LYS A 2 -6.03 -15.13 1.68
C LYS A 2 -7.12 -14.38 2.45
N ALA A 3 -6.78 -13.74 3.57
CA ALA A 3 -7.75 -12.98 4.38
C ALA A 3 -8.31 -11.75 3.63
N LEU A 4 -7.46 -11.04 2.88
CA LEU A 4 -7.87 -9.92 2.04
C LEU A 4 -8.83 -10.41 0.95
N GLU A 5 -8.48 -11.49 0.24
CA GLU A 5 -9.31 -12.05 -0.83
C GLU A 5 -10.72 -12.43 -0.33
N LEU A 6 -10.81 -13.09 0.82
CA LEU A 6 -12.09 -13.41 1.46
C LEU A 6 -12.90 -12.16 1.79
N ARG A 7 -12.23 -11.12 2.31
CA ARG A 7 -12.87 -9.85 2.64
C ARG A 7 -13.38 -9.12 1.40
N LEU A 8 -12.60 -9.08 0.33
CA LEU A 8 -12.99 -8.50 -0.96
C LEU A 8 -14.15 -9.26 -1.61
N ALA A 9 -14.17 -10.59 -1.49
CA ALA A 9 -15.29 -11.42 -1.93
C ALA A 9 -16.58 -11.11 -1.16
N ALA A 10 -16.48 -10.91 0.16
CA ALA A 10 -17.63 -10.49 0.98
C ALA A 10 -18.15 -9.11 0.57
N LEU A 11 -17.26 -8.13 0.33
CA LEU A 11 -17.64 -6.81 -0.17
C LEU A 11 -18.31 -6.89 -1.54
N ARG A 12 -17.79 -7.72 -2.45
CA ARG A 12 -18.37 -7.96 -3.77
C ARG A 12 -19.79 -8.52 -3.66
N ALA A 13 -20.00 -9.49 -2.78
CA ALA A 13 -21.31 -10.12 -2.58
C ALA A 13 -22.33 -9.17 -1.93
N GLN A 14 -21.86 -8.28 -1.05
CA GLN A 14 -22.72 -7.36 -0.33
C GLN A 14 -23.14 -6.13 -1.15
N PHE A 15 -22.22 -5.56 -1.94
CA PHE A 15 -22.41 -4.23 -2.52
C PHE A 15 -22.59 -4.22 -4.04
N LEU A 16 -22.13 -5.24 -4.76
CA LEU A 16 -22.30 -5.26 -6.22
C LEU A 16 -23.40 -6.25 -6.62
N PRO A 17 -24.13 -6.00 -7.73
CA PRO A 17 -25.19 -6.89 -8.18
C PRO A 17 -24.64 -8.28 -8.54
N ALA A 18 -25.45 -9.33 -8.35
CA ALA A 18 -25.05 -10.70 -8.68
C ALA A 18 -24.80 -10.86 -10.19
N SER A 19 -25.67 -10.27 -11.02
CA SER A 19 -25.51 -10.14 -12.47
C SER A 19 -25.32 -8.67 -12.85
N PHE A 20 -24.37 -8.41 -13.76
CA PHE A 20 -24.16 -7.07 -14.28
C PHE A 20 -25.13 -6.77 -15.43
N SER A 21 -25.51 -5.50 -15.58
CA SER A 21 -26.39 -5.05 -16.64
C SER A 21 -25.68 -5.09 -17.99
N GLY A 22 -26.20 -5.84 -18.95
CA GLY A 22 -25.63 -5.90 -20.31
C GLY A 22 -25.71 -4.55 -21.05
N THR A 23 -26.58 -3.64 -20.60
CA THR A 23 -26.72 -2.28 -21.16
C THR A 23 -26.04 -1.21 -20.31
N GLY A 24 -25.40 -1.58 -19.19
CA GLY A 24 -24.80 -0.63 -18.25
C GLY A 24 -25.79 0.21 -17.44
N THR A 25 -27.09 -0.13 -17.47
CA THR A 25 -28.14 0.58 -16.73
C THR A 25 -28.25 0.02 -15.32
N TYR A 26 -28.14 0.88 -14.31
CA TYR A 26 -28.23 0.53 -12.88
C TYR A 26 -29.14 1.51 -12.14
N SER A 27 -29.82 1.05 -11.08
CA SER A 27 -30.64 1.90 -10.22
C SER A 27 -29.77 2.77 -9.31
N SER A 28 -30.31 3.88 -8.78
CA SER A 28 -29.58 4.76 -7.86
C SER A 28 -29.02 4.01 -6.65
N ALA A 29 -29.78 3.08 -6.07
CA ALA A 29 -29.32 2.26 -4.96
C ALA A 29 -28.14 1.34 -5.35
N GLN A 30 -28.14 0.80 -6.57
CA GLN A 30 -27.01 0.01 -7.07
C GLN A 30 -25.77 0.87 -7.29
N LEU A 31 -25.93 2.11 -7.76
CA LEU A 31 -24.83 3.06 -7.93
C LEU A 31 -24.26 3.49 -6.58
N ASP A 32 -25.10 3.74 -5.57
CA ASP A 32 -24.65 4.06 -4.21
C ASP A 32 -23.92 2.89 -3.54
N ASN A 33 -24.43 1.66 -3.70
CA ASN A 33 -23.72 0.48 -3.22
C ASN A 33 -22.38 0.28 -3.93
N ALA A 34 -22.28 0.57 -5.23
CA ALA A 34 -21.00 0.52 -5.94
C ALA A 34 -20.00 1.57 -5.42
N ARG A 35 -20.47 2.76 -5.03
CA ARG A 35 -19.60 3.78 -4.39
C ARG A 35 -19.07 3.27 -3.05
N ALA A 36 -19.94 2.67 -2.24
CA ALA A 36 -19.55 2.04 -0.99
C ALA A 36 -18.54 0.90 -1.21
N TYR A 37 -18.77 0.04 -2.22
CA TYR A 37 -17.83 -1.00 -2.61
C TYR A 37 -16.44 -0.44 -2.90
N ARG A 38 -16.36 0.59 -3.76
CA ARG A 38 -15.09 1.23 -4.12
C ARG A 38 -14.34 1.76 -2.90
N LEU A 39 -15.04 2.50 -2.03
CA LEU A 39 -14.46 3.10 -0.83
C LEU A 39 -13.93 2.02 0.12
N LEU A 40 -14.71 0.97 0.36
CA LEU A 40 -14.34 -0.10 1.28
C LEU A 40 -13.20 -0.95 0.72
N VAL A 41 -13.25 -1.34 -0.55
CA VAL A 41 -12.17 -2.12 -1.17
C VAL A 41 -10.85 -1.36 -1.16
N HIS A 42 -10.88 -0.06 -1.47
CA HIS A 42 -9.70 0.78 -1.39
C HIS A 42 -9.08 0.73 0.01
N ALA A 43 -9.89 0.91 1.06
CA ALA A 43 -9.41 0.89 2.45
C ALA A 43 -8.84 -0.49 2.86
N GLU A 44 -9.44 -1.59 2.39
CA GLU A 44 -8.93 -2.94 2.67
C GLU A 44 -7.57 -3.21 1.99
N ILE A 45 -7.39 -2.75 0.74
CA ILE A 45 -6.11 -2.91 0.02
C ILE A 45 -5.02 -2.04 0.67
N GLU A 46 -5.35 -0.81 1.03
CA GLU A 46 -4.48 0.11 1.78
C GLU A 46 -4.00 -0.52 3.08
N SER A 47 -4.94 -0.92 3.94
CA SER A 47 -4.66 -1.55 5.24
C SER A 47 -3.80 -2.82 5.09
N TYR A 48 -4.05 -3.60 4.03
CA TYR A 48 -3.22 -4.76 3.73
C TYR A 48 -1.77 -4.38 3.42
N LEU A 49 -1.54 -3.44 2.50
CA LEU A 49 -0.19 -2.99 2.13
C LEU A 49 0.56 -2.41 3.35
N GLU A 50 -0.10 -1.56 4.13
CA GLU A 50 0.45 -0.98 5.36
C GLU A 50 0.85 -2.05 6.37
N SER A 51 -0.04 -3.02 6.61
CA SER A 51 0.22 -4.12 7.52
C SER A 51 1.41 -4.97 7.09
N ARG A 52 1.53 -5.29 5.79
CA ARG A 52 2.66 -6.06 5.25
C ARG A 52 3.96 -5.29 5.35
N ALA A 53 3.94 -3.99 5.06
CA ALA A 53 5.10 -3.12 5.14
C ALA A 53 5.59 -2.96 6.60
N LEU A 54 4.68 -2.77 7.55
CA LEU A 54 5.01 -2.71 8.99
C LEU A 54 5.55 -4.04 9.51
N ASP A 55 4.95 -5.17 9.15
CA ASP A 55 5.44 -6.49 9.54
C ASP A 55 6.87 -6.75 9.05
N LEU A 56 7.17 -6.37 7.80
CA LEU A 56 8.51 -6.49 7.23
C LEU A 56 9.52 -5.58 7.95
N ALA A 57 9.18 -4.30 8.16
CA ALA A 57 10.04 -3.35 8.86
C ALA A 57 10.31 -3.77 10.31
N ARG A 58 9.25 -4.16 11.05
CA ARG A 58 9.37 -4.68 12.43
C ARG A 58 10.26 -5.91 12.49
N SER A 59 10.18 -6.80 11.52
CA SER A 59 11.07 -7.97 11.44
C SER A 59 12.53 -7.56 11.30
N ALA A 60 12.83 -6.55 10.48
CA ALA A 60 14.18 -6.01 10.31
C ALA A 60 14.72 -5.37 11.60
N PHE A 61 13.92 -4.51 12.25
CA PHE A 61 14.29 -3.87 13.52
C PHE A 61 14.48 -4.90 14.65
N ASN A 62 13.61 -5.90 14.73
CA ASN A 62 13.73 -6.97 15.72
C ASN A 62 15.00 -7.81 15.52
N ARG A 63 15.38 -8.10 14.27
CA ARG A 63 16.64 -8.81 13.96
C ARG A 63 17.85 -8.01 14.43
N TRP A 64 17.87 -6.71 14.14
CA TRP A 64 18.92 -5.81 14.59
C TRP A 64 19.02 -5.77 16.12
N SER A 65 17.88 -5.57 16.80
CA SER A 65 17.84 -5.48 18.26
C SER A 65 18.34 -6.76 18.94
N LYS A 66 18.02 -7.94 18.40
CA LYS A 66 18.40 -9.24 18.99
C LYS A 66 19.84 -9.67 18.69
N SER A 67 20.34 -9.36 17.49
CA SER A 67 21.57 -9.98 16.98
C SER A 67 22.59 -9.02 16.38
N ARG A 68 22.27 -7.73 16.28
CA ARG A 68 23.07 -6.71 15.56
C ARG A 68 23.32 -7.02 14.08
N LYS A 69 22.66 -8.03 13.51
CA LYS A 69 22.80 -8.40 12.10
C LYS A 69 21.96 -7.48 11.23
N GLN A 70 22.62 -6.81 10.29
CA GLN A 70 21.95 -6.01 9.25
C GLN A 70 21.12 -6.89 8.31
N SER A 71 20.11 -6.29 7.70
CA SER A 71 19.35 -6.87 6.60
C SER A 71 19.23 -5.85 5.47
N ARG A 72 18.95 -6.33 4.24
CA ARG A 72 18.66 -5.44 3.11
C ARG A 72 17.55 -4.44 3.46
N VAL A 73 16.48 -4.90 4.12
CA VAL A 73 15.37 -4.07 4.57
C VAL A 73 15.83 -2.96 5.51
N LEU A 74 16.65 -3.29 6.52
CA LEU A 74 17.16 -2.28 7.46
C LEU A 74 18.04 -1.24 6.75
N ILE A 75 18.87 -1.68 5.79
CA ILE A 75 19.72 -0.77 5.01
C ILE A 75 18.86 0.19 4.19
N HIS A 76 17.79 -0.28 3.54
CA HIS A 76 16.89 0.59 2.78
C HIS A 76 16.14 1.58 3.69
N LEU A 77 15.64 1.11 4.84
CA LEU A 77 14.97 1.96 5.83
C LEU A 77 15.89 3.10 6.31
N LEU A 78 17.17 2.79 6.56
CA LEU A 78 18.17 3.78 6.95
C LEU A 78 18.56 4.69 5.78
N ALA A 79 18.77 4.16 4.59
CA ALA A 79 19.12 4.96 3.41
C ALA A 79 18.02 5.97 3.06
N ASN A 80 16.74 5.57 3.21
CA ASN A 80 15.60 6.43 2.97
C ASN A 80 15.47 7.58 4.01
N GLN A 81 16.18 7.51 5.14
CA GLN A 81 16.28 8.62 6.10
C GLN A 81 17.37 9.63 5.75
N VAL A 82 18.32 9.27 4.88
CA VAL A 82 19.55 10.06 4.63
C VAL A 82 19.41 10.98 3.39
N GLY A 83 18.20 11.08 2.82
CA GLY A 83 17.94 11.76 1.54
C GLY A 83 18.25 13.25 1.44
N GLU A 84 18.67 13.94 2.51
CA GLU A 84 18.96 15.39 2.47
C GLU A 84 20.23 15.81 3.21
N ALA A 85 21.26 14.96 3.29
CA ALA A 85 22.56 15.43 3.77
C ALA A 85 23.21 16.36 2.72
N LYS A 86 22.94 17.67 2.83
CA LYS A 86 23.65 18.70 2.05
C LYS A 86 25.08 18.85 2.59
N GLY A 87 26.02 18.16 1.94
CA GLY A 87 27.45 18.27 2.21
C GLY A 87 28.05 17.12 3.02
N LEU A 88 29.38 17.10 3.11
CA LEU A 88 30.10 16.13 3.94
C LEU A 88 29.79 16.39 5.42
N PRO A 89 29.58 15.35 6.23
CA PRO A 89 29.45 15.51 7.67
C PRO A 89 30.76 16.10 8.21
N ASN A 90 30.69 17.36 8.63
CA ASN A 90 31.79 18.13 9.21
C ASN A 90 32.07 17.73 10.67
N LYS A 91 31.23 16.87 11.25
CA LYS A 91 31.44 16.14 12.52
C LYS A 91 30.74 14.78 12.44
N MET A 92 31.30 13.75 13.07
CA MET A 92 30.48 12.59 13.45
C MET A 92 29.38 13.08 14.39
N ALA A 93 28.14 12.60 14.23
CA ALA A 93 27.03 12.95 15.11
C ALA A 93 27.39 12.58 16.55
N THR A 94 27.73 13.57 17.36
CA THR A 94 28.05 13.37 18.79
C THR A 94 26.75 13.04 19.53
N GLY A 95 26.69 11.86 20.16
CA GLY A 95 25.58 11.46 21.04
C GLY A 95 24.47 10.62 20.40
N ALA A 96 24.50 10.36 19.09
CA ALA A 96 23.62 9.39 18.44
C ALA A 96 24.39 8.08 18.23
N ASP A 97 24.24 7.13 19.15
CA ASP A 97 24.70 5.77 18.89
C ASP A 97 23.85 5.17 17.74
N VAL A 98 24.38 4.12 17.09
CA VAL A 98 23.70 3.47 15.97
C VAL A 98 22.27 3.02 16.36
N ASN A 99 22.04 2.71 17.64
CA ASN A 99 20.71 2.34 18.11
C ASN A 99 19.73 3.50 18.10
N THR A 100 20.15 4.66 18.54
CA THR A 100 19.34 5.88 18.53
C THR A 100 18.92 6.20 17.10
N VAL A 101 19.83 6.07 16.14
CA VAL A 101 19.54 6.24 14.70
C VAL A 101 18.50 5.21 14.23
N VAL A 102 18.70 3.93 14.55
CA VAL A 102 17.78 2.85 14.15
C VAL A 102 16.39 3.03 14.77
N GLN A 103 16.30 3.43 16.05
CA GLN A 103 15.01 3.68 16.71
C GLN A 103 14.30 4.92 16.15
N LYS A 104 15.04 5.99 15.83
CA LYS A 104 14.47 7.16 15.15
C LYS A 104 13.90 6.80 13.78
N CYS A 105 14.68 6.06 12.98
CA CYS A 105 14.26 5.54 11.68
C CYS A 105 12.98 4.70 11.81
N ARG A 106 12.91 3.81 12.82
CA ARG A 106 11.70 3.04 13.12
C ARG A 106 10.49 3.94 13.37
N GLY A 107 10.61 4.90 14.28
CA GLY A 107 9.50 5.80 14.62
C GLY A 107 9.01 6.61 13.43
N GLN A 108 9.94 7.12 12.61
CA GLN A 108 9.60 7.88 11.41
C GLN A 108 8.89 7.01 10.36
N TYR A 109 9.39 5.80 10.11
CA TYR A 109 8.75 4.90 9.15
C TYR A 109 7.38 4.41 9.65
N GLU A 110 7.25 4.00 10.91
CA GLU A 110 5.96 3.62 11.51
C GLU A 110 4.94 4.78 11.49
N HIS A 111 5.41 6.03 11.62
CA HIS A 111 4.56 7.20 11.45
C HIS A 111 4.14 7.41 9.99
N ALA A 112 5.08 7.35 9.04
CA ALA A 112 4.79 7.51 7.62
C ALA A 112 3.79 6.47 7.10
N VAL A 113 3.87 5.22 7.57
CA VAL A 113 2.89 4.19 7.21
C VAL A 113 1.51 4.49 7.80
N ARG A 114 1.43 5.01 9.03
CA ARG A 114 0.14 5.34 9.68
C ARG A 114 -0.51 6.61 9.13
N ASP A 115 0.29 7.53 8.60
CA ASP A 115 -0.16 8.75 7.93
C ASP A 115 -0.49 8.53 6.45
N ASN A 116 -0.35 7.29 5.96
CA ASN A 116 -0.73 6.94 4.62
C ASN A 116 -2.27 6.96 4.48
N HIS A 117 -2.74 7.59 3.40
CA HIS A 117 -4.17 7.82 3.13
C HIS A 117 -4.54 7.44 1.70
N GLY A 118 -3.98 6.33 1.23
CA GLY A 118 -4.50 5.63 0.08
C GLY A 118 -3.52 4.73 -0.63
N ILE A 119 -3.84 4.41 -1.88
CA ILE A 119 -3.09 3.44 -2.68
C ILE A 119 -2.57 4.02 -4.00
N LYS A 120 -2.58 5.36 -4.18
CA LYS A 120 -1.99 5.97 -5.37
C LYS A 120 -0.50 5.67 -5.48
N THR A 121 0.09 5.94 -6.64
CA THR A 121 1.50 5.63 -6.92
C THR A 121 2.43 6.15 -5.83
N ALA A 122 2.28 7.42 -5.44
CA ALA A 122 3.09 8.01 -4.39
C ALA A 122 2.91 7.31 -3.03
N ASN A 123 1.67 6.93 -2.67
CA ASN A 123 1.39 6.18 -1.44
C ASN A 123 2.10 4.83 -1.44
N ILE A 124 1.93 4.05 -2.51
CA ILE A 124 2.54 2.73 -2.65
C ILE A 124 4.07 2.83 -2.61
N CYS A 125 4.67 3.74 -3.38
CA CYS A 125 6.13 3.90 -3.41
C CYS A 125 6.68 4.29 -2.02
N ASN A 126 5.99 5.19 -1.30
CA ASN A 126 6.37 5.60 0.05
C ASN A 126 6.27 4.45 1.07
N LEU A 127 5.40 3.47 0.85
CA LEU A 127 5.33 2.26 1.67
C LEU A 127 6.39 1.21 1.28
N LEU A 128 6.62 1.01 -0.02
CA LEU A 128 7.37 -0.15 -0.52
C LEU A 128 8.88 0.10 -0.63
N PHE A 129 9.31 1.25 -1.15
CA PHE A 129 10.74 1.51 -1.35
C PHE A 129 11.54 1.52 -0.06
N PRO A 130 11.07 2.12 1.06
CA PRO A 130 11.83 2.12 2.29
C PRO A 130 12.07 0.70 2.84
N VAL A 131 11.18 -0.26 2.56
CA VAL A 131 11.34 -1.66 2.99
C VAL A 131 12.08 -2.54 1.99
N GLY A 132 12.60 -1.95 0.91
CA GLY A 132 13.57 -2.59 0.03
C GLY A 132 13.04 -3.10 -1.30
N PHE A 133 11.83 -2.70 -1.70
CA PHE A 133 11.38 -2.84 -3.09
C PHE A 133 12.16 -1.89 -3.99
N LEU A 134 12.41 -2.33 -5.22
CA LEU A 134 12.95 -1.52 -6.31
C LEU A 134 11.82 -1.16 -7.28
N GLU A 135 12.03 -0.14 -8.10
CA GLU A 135 11.09 0.21 -9.18
C GLU A 135 10.82 -0.99 -10.10
N SER A 136 11.85 -1.79 -10.40
CA SER A 136 11.72 -3.01 -11.22
C SER A 136 10.89 -4.12 -10.57
N ASP A 137 10.65 -4.06 -9.26
CA ASP A 137 9.81 -5.04 -8.56
C ASP A 137 8.31 -4.70 -8.69
N ILE A 138 7.95 -3.57 -9.30
CA ILE A 138 6.58 -3.09 -9.43
C ILE A 138 6.23 -2.87 -10.91
N ASP A 139 5.18 -3.53 -11.37
CA ASP A 139 4.65 -3.32 -12.71
C ASP A 139 4.08 -1.89 -12.86
N GLY A 140 4.63 -1.12 -13.79
CA GLY A 140 4.20 0.25 -14.06
C GLY A 140 2.77 0.38 -14.58
N ALA A 141 2.27 -0.59 -15.35
CA ALA A 141 0.88 -0.63 -15.79
C ALA A 141 -0.07 -0.95 -14.63
N TRP A 142 0.36 -1.81 -13.71
CA TRP A 142 -0.38 -2.06 -12.47
C TRP A 142 -0.43 -0.79 -11.62
N LEU A 143 0.68 -0.07 -11.42
CA LEU A 143 0.68 1.20 -10.69
C LEU A 143 -0.27 2.23 -11.31
N ALA A 144 -0.26 2.38 -12.64
CA ALA A 144 -1.19 3.28 -13.33
C ALA A 144 -2.66 2.90 -13.09
N THR A 145 -2.96 1.60 -13.06
CA THR A 145 -4.31 1.08 -12.75
C THR A 145 -4.73 1.44 -11.33
N VAL A 146 -3.85 1.23 -10.35
CA VAL A 146 -4.14 1.55 -8.95
C VAL A 146 -4.28 3.06 -8.74
N ASP A 147 -3.45 3.86 -9.40
CA ASP A 147 -3.51 5.33 -9.34
C ASP A 147 -4.86 5.86 -9.85
N GLY A 148 -5.31 5.36 -11.00
CA GLY A 148 -6.62 5.67 -11.55
C GLY A 148 -7.76 5.28 -10.62
N PHE A 149 -7.68 4.10 -9.99
CA PHE A 149 -8.67 3.66 -9.01
C PHE A 149 -8.68 4.55 -7.75
N GLY A 150 -7.51 4.94 -7.24
CA GLY A 150 -7.38 5.87 -6.11
C GLY A 150 -7.92 7.27 -6.43
N ALA A 151 -7.72 7.76 -7.66
CA ALA A 151 -8.32 9.01 -8.14
C ALA A 151 -9.86 8.90 -8.22
N ALA A 152 -10.37 7.79 -8.77
CA ALA A 152 -11.79 7.50 -8.86
C ALA A 152 -12.47 7.39 -7.48
N ARG A 153 -11.76 6.89 -6.46
CA ARG A 153 -12.19 6.90 -5.06
C ARG A 153 -12.28 8.32 -4.50
N GLY A 154 -11.27 9.16 -4.75
CA GLY A 154 -11.27 10.57 -4.33
C GLY A 154 -12.46 11.35 -4.91
N ALA A 155 -12.75 11.13 -6.20
CA ALA A 155 -13.92 11.70 -6.86
C ALA A 155 -15.24 11.22 -6.22
N ALA A 156 -15.35 9.92 -5.90
CA ALA A 156 -16.54 9.36 -5.25
C ALA A 156 -16.77 9.88 -3.82
N ALA A 157 -15.70 10.17 -3.08
CA ALA A 157 -15.78 10.67 -1.70
C ALA A 157 -16.16 12.16 -1.61
N HIS A 158 -15.68 12.99 -2.56
CA HIS A 158 -15.86 14.44 -2.51
C HIS A 158 -16.90 14.99 -3.50
N GLY A 159 -17.36 14.19 -4.46
CA GLY A 159 -18.17 14.63 -5.60
C GLY A 159 -19.66 14.31 -5.52
N ALA A 160 -20.28 14.34 -4.33
CA ALA A 160 -21.68 13.92 -4.12
C ALA A 160 -22.74 14.66 -5.00
N SER A 161 -22.38 15.76 -5.67
CA SER A 161 -23.26 16.53 -6.57
C SER A 161 -22.91 16.47 -8.06
N VAL A 162 -21.78 15.86 -8.45
CA VAL A 162 -21.38 15.82 -9.87
C VAL A 162 -21.68 14.44 -10.44
N THR A 163 -22.23 14.43 -11.65
CA THR A 163 -22.64 13.32 -12.52
C THR A 163 -21.52 12.30 -12.75
N TYR A 164 -21.10 11.61 -11.70
CA TYR A 164 -20.07 10.59 -11.79
C TYR A 164 -20.72 9.26 -12.16
N THR A 165 -20.47 8.82 -13.39
CA THR A 165 -20.85 7.51 -13.90
C THR A 165 -19.98 6.45 -13.25
N ILE A 166 -20.46 5.91 -12.13
CA ILE A 166 -19.92 4.66 -11.57
C ILE A 166 -20.53 3.48 -12.33
N ASN A 167 -19.67 2.56 -12.75
CA ASN A 167 -20.10 1.28 -13.32
C ASN A 167 -19.66 0.15 -12.37
N PRO A 168 -20.62 -0.54 -11.71
CA PRO A 168 -20.34 -1.69 -10.85
C PRO A 168 -19.45 -2.76 -11.49
N GLN A 169 -19.61 -3.03 -12.80
CA GLN A 169 -18.82 -4.04 -13.49
C GLN A 169 -17.38 -3.59 -13.71
N ASP A 170 -17.18 -2.33 -14.11
CA ASP A 170 -15.84 -1.79 -14.34
C ASP A 170 -15.04 -1.74 -13.04
N ASP A 171 -15.65 -1.29 -11.95
CA ASP A 171 -15.03 -1.29 -10.62
C ASP A 171 -14.62 -2.70 -10.18
N PHE A 172 -15.48 -3.69 -10.40
CA PHE A 172 -15.15 -5.08 -10.10
C PHE A 172 -13.96 -5.59 -10.92
N ASN A 173 -13.93 -5.29 -12.21
CA ASN A 173 -12.86 -5.71 -13.11
C ASN A 173 -11.52 -5.03 -12.77
N ILE A 174 -11.56 -3.73 -12.43
CA ILE A 174 -10.39 -2.99 -11.98
C ILE A 174 -9.86 -3.59 -10.69
N VAL A 175 -10.72 -3.82 -9.69
CA VAL A 175 -10.31 -4.45 -8.41
C VAL A 175 -9.69 -5.82 -8.64
N LYS A 176 -10.27 -6.65 -9.51
CA LYS A 176 -9.69 -7.96 -9.86
C LYS A 176 -8.29 -7.83 -10.43
N THR A 177 -8.06 -6.85 -11.30
CA THR A 177 -6.74 -6.55 -11.88
C THR A 177 -5.75 -6.08 -10.82
N ILE A 178 -6.19 -5.21 -9.90
CA ILE A 178 -5.36 -4.74 -8.78
C ILE A 178 -4.96 -5.91 -7.87
N VAL A 179 -5.90 -6.77 -7.49
CA VAL A 179 -5.65 -7.93 -6.62
C VAL A 179 -4.69 -8.93 -7.27
N ALA A 180 -4.77 -9.12 -8.59
CA ALA A 180 -3.84 -9.96 -9.31
C ALA A 180 -2.38 -9.46 -9.19
N GLY A 181 -2.13 -8.19 -9.49
CA GLY A 181 -0.77 -7.63 -9.34
C GLY A 181 -0.32 -7.52 -7.87
N LEU A 182 -1.25 -7.40 -6.93
CA LEU A 182 -0.94 -7.42 -5.49
C LEU A 182 -0.35 -8.76 -5.04
N ALA A 183 -0.63 -9.86 -5.75
CA ALA A 183 -0.02 -11.15 -5.47
C ALA A 183 1.50 -11.14 -5.71
N ASP A 184 1.97 -10.46 -6.77
CA ASP A 184 3.40 -10.31 -7.05
C ASP A 184 4.09 -9.46 -5.99
N ILE A 185 3.42 -8.41 -5.52
CA ILE A 185 3.90 -7.58 -4.40
C ILE A 185 4.00 -8.41 -3.10
N ASP A 186 3.00 -9.24 -2.77
CA ASP A 186 3.05 -10.12 -1.58
C ASP A 186 4.13 -11.20 -1.69
N ALA A 187 4.40 -11.71 -2.90
CA ALA A 187 5.50 -12.63 -3.15
C ALA A 187 6.85 -11.95 -2.86
N THR A 188 7.02 -10.69 -3.26
CA THR A 188 8.22 -9.89 -2.97
C THR A 188 8.37 -9.61 -1.48
N PHE A 189 7.30 -9.24 -0.77
CA PHE A 189 7.30 -9.13 0.70
C PHE A 189 7.80 -10.42 1.36
N SER A 190 7.28 -11.57 0.91
CA SER A 190 7.63 -12.88 1.44
C SER A 190 9.09 -13.26 1.15
N LYS A 191 9.59 -12.94 -0.04
CA LYS A 191 11.01 -13.12 -0.43
C LYS A 191 11.93 -12.29 0.47
N LEU A 192 11.64 -11.00 0.66
CA LEU A 192 12.42 -10.11 1.52
C LEU A 192 12.41 -10.59 2.97
N LYS A 193 11.24 -10.99 3.50
CA LYS A 193 11.11 -11.52 4.86
C LYS A 193 11.91 -12.81 5.06
N ARG A 194 11.86 -13.73 4.09
CA ARG A 194 12.61 -15.00 4.15
C ARG A 194 14.12 -14.78 4.18
N ALA A 195 14.63 -13.81 3.43
CA ALA A 195 16.05 -13.45 3.43
C ALA A 195 16.56 -12.87 4.77
N MET A 196 15.65 -12.48 5.67
CA MET A 196 15.99 -12.00 7.02
C MET A 196 15.96 -13.07 8.11
N ARG A 197 15.51 -14.28 7.79
CA ARG A 197 15.54 -15.40 8.73
C ARG A 197 16.97 -15.84 9.02
#